data_AF-N9R9T2-F1
#
_entry.id   AF-N9R9T2-F1
#
_cell.length_a   1.000
_cell.length_b   1.000
_cell.length_c   1.000
_cell.angle_alpha   90.00
_cell.angle_beta   90.00
_cell.angle_gamma   90.00
#
_symmetry.space_group_name_H-M   'P 1'
#
loop_
_entity.id
_entity.type
_entity.pdbx_description
1 polymer ?
#
loop_
_entity_poly.entity_id
_entity_poly.type
_entity_poly.pdbx_seq_one_letter_code
_entity_poly.pdbx_strand_id
1 'polypeptide(L)'
;MGKAITPNMYIKQNLNAEIEAWLAKGNAITQIQTKFQPRRVEYSKKLKAMRLEDEQKQLKKQKRIDNQATEQQITMLSNWLNQHKGRAKALVEVLGCAHSYISQIKSFTRPCSKSRFEEIKQAMHCVEQTEKYH
;
A
#
# COMPACT_ATOMS: atom_id res chain seq x y z
N MET A 1 19.44 31.03 -66.70
CA MET A 1 19.36 29.55 -66.59
C MET A 1 20.78 29.06 -66.34
N GLY A 2 21.22 28.84 -65.10
CA GLY A 2 21.17 27.55 -64.39
C GLY A 2 22.44 26.73 -64.71
N LYS A 3 23.29 26.26 -63.80
CA LYS A 3 23.13 25.91 -62.39
C LYS A 3 24.48 26.08 -61.65
N ALA A 4 24.43 26.50 -60.40
CA ALA A 4 25.58 26.58 -59.50
C ALA A 4 26.09 25.17 -59.15
N ILE A 5 27.39 24.92 -59.34
CA ILE A 5 28.07 23.70 -58.89
C ILE A 5 28.50 23.94 -57.45
N THR A 6 27.95 23.18 -56.52
CA THR A 6 28.28 23.26 -55.09
C THR A 6 29.70 22.74 -54.84
N PRO A 7 30.55 23.46 -54.08
CA PRO A 7 31.90 23.00 -53.74
C PRO A 7 31.81 22.12 -52.49
N ASN A 8 31.28 20.91 -52.63
CA ASN A 8 31.37 19.92 -51.56
C ASN A 8 31.45 18.50 -52.10
N MET A 9 32.53 18.22 -52.82
CA MET A 9 32.97 16.85 -53.07
C MET A 9 34.37 16.69 -52.49
N TYR A 10 34.47 16.58 -51.16
CA TYR A 10 35.67 16.03 -50.53
C TYR A 10 35.77 14.56 -50.93
N ILE A 11 36.67 14.26 -51.87
CA ILE A 11 37.13 12.90 -52.14
C ILE A 11 37.71 12.39 -50.83
N LYS A 12 37.07 11.40 -50.20
CA LYS A 12 37.58 10.78 -48.97
C LYS A 12 38.99 10.27 -49.24
N GLN A 13 39.97 10.73 -48.46
CA GLN A 13 41.33 10.23 -48.53
C GLN A 13 41.33 8.71 -48.32
N ASN A 14 42.06 7.99 -49.17
CA ASN A 14 42.22 6.55 -49.02
C ASN A 14 43.26 6.27 -47.93
N LEU A 15 42.79 6.01 -46.72
CA LEU A 15 43.61 5.79 -45.52
C LEU A 15 44.20 4.37 -45.45
N ASN A 16 44.00 3.52 -46.47
CA ASN A 16 44.46 2.13 -46.43
C ASN A 16 45.99 2.03 -46.29
N ALA A 17 46.75 2.87 -46.98
CA ALA A 17 48.21 2.85 -46.88
C ALA A 17 48.72 3.20 -45.47
N GLU A 18 48.03 4.11 -44.78
CA GLU A 18 48.37 4.49 -43.41
C GLU A 18 47.97 3.40 -42.41
N ILE A 19 46.84 2.73 -42.63
CA ILE A 19 46.39 1.59 -41.83
C ILE A 19 47.40 0.44 -41.95
N GLU A 20 47.82 0.09 -43.17
CA GLU A 20 48.82 -0.97 -43.41
C GLU A 20 50.17 -0.64 -42.76
N ALA A 21 50.65 0.61 -42.90
CA ALA A 21 51.88 1.05 -42.25
C ALA A 21 51.78 1.03 -40.72
N TRP A 22 50.60 1.26 -40.16
CA TRP A 22 50.34 1.19 -38.73
C TRP A 22 50.28 -0.26 -38.23
N LEU A 23 49.68 -1.18 -38.99
CA LEU A 23 49.67 -2.61 -38.71
C LEU A 23 51.08 -3.23 -38.79
N ALA A 24 51.88 -2.84 -39.80
CA ALA A 24 53.26 -3.31 -39.99
C ALA A 24 54.20 -2.94 -38.83
N LYS A 25 53.86 -1.94 -38.02
CA LYS A 25 54.58 -1.60 -36.77
C LYS A 25 54.24 -2.55 -35.60
N GLY A 26 53.47 -3.61 -35.85
CA GLY A 26 53.08 -4.61 -34.87
C GLY A 26 51.79 -4.27 -34.10
N ASN A 27 51.05 -3.25 -34.52
CA ASN A 27 49.78 -2.90 -33.91
C ASN A 27 48.66 -3.82 -34.41
N ALA A 28 47.67 -4.12 -33.56
CA ALA A 28 46.55 -4.99 -33.90
C ALA A 28 45.21 -4.28 -33.67
N ILE A 29 44.29 -4.38 -34.64
CA ILE A 29 42.92 -3.92 -34.47
C ILE A 29 42.16 -4.98 -33.68
N THR A 30 41.91 -4.73 -32.40
CA THR A 30 41.11 -5.61 -31.56
C THR A 30 39.65 -5.18 -31.60
N GLN A 31 38.74 -6.12 -31.86
CA GLN A 31 37.31 -5.87 -31.72
C GLN A 31 36.96 -5.76 -30.23
N ILE A 32 36.49 -4.59 -29.80
CA ILE A 32 35.98 -4.43 -28.44
C ILE A 32 34.68 -5.24 -28.35
N GLN A 33 34.72 -6.39 -27.66
CA GLN A 33 33.50 -7.08 -27.27
C GLN A 33 32.80 -6.26 -26.18
N THR A 34 31.99 -5.28 -26.57
CA THR A 34 31.09 -4.58 -25.66
C THR A 34 30.05 -5.56 -25.14
N LYS A 35 30.34 -6.26 -24.04
CA LYS A 35 29.31 -6.90 -23.24
C LYS A 35 28.46 -5.78 -22.66
N PHE A 36 27.24 -5.60 -23.16
CA PHE A 36 26.26 -4.73 -22.54
C PHE A 36 26.03 -5.21 -21.10
N GLN A 37 26.65 -4.52 -20.15
CA GLN A 37 26.34 -4.69 -18.73
C GLN A 37 25.23 -3.71 -18.42
N PRO A 38 23.99 -4.15 -18.13
CA PRO A 38 22.95 -3.24 -17.69
C PRO A 38 23.45 -2.59 -16.39
N ARG A 39 23.76 -1.31 -16.45
CA ARG A 39 24.08 -0.50 -15.27
C ARG A 39 22.85 -0.62 -14.36
N ARG A 40 22.96 -1.32 -13.23
CA ARG A 40 21.87 -1.48 -12.25
C ARG A 40 21.51 -0.11 -11.71
N VAL A 41 20.61 0.57 -12.42
CA VAL A 41 20.08 1.88 -12.07
C VAL A 41 19.42 1.79 -10.70
N GLU A 42 19.67 2.80 -9.89
CA GLU A 42 19.14 3.03 -8.54
C GLU A 42 17.61 2.90 -8.43
N TYR A 43 16.92 2.87 -9.59
CA TYR A 43 15.52 2.50 -9.76
C TYR A 43 15.10 1.25 -8.98
N SER A 44 15.98 0.25 -8.87
CA SER A 44 15.68 -0.98 -8.11
C SER A 44 15.60 -0.77 -6.59
N LYS A 45 16.38 0.16 -6.03
CA LYS A 45 16.35 0.45 -4.58
C LYS A 45 15.11 1.25 -4.21
N LYS A 46 14.76 2.28 -5.02
CA LYS A 46 13.55 3.09 -4.83
C LYS A 46 12.28 2.26 -4.96
N LEU A 47 12.21 1.36 -5.95
CA LEU A 47 11.07 0.47 -6.13
C LEU A 47 10.93 -0.55 -4.98
N LYS A 48 12.04 -1.09 -4.49
CA LYS A 48 12.05 -1.96 -3.30
C LYS A 48 11.57 -1.23 -2.04
N ALA A 49 12.03 0.01 -1.84
CA ALA A 49 11.58 0.84 -0.72
C ALA A 49 10.07 1.13 -0.79
N MET A 50 9.55 1.50 -1.96
CA MET A 50 8.11 1.72 -2.17
C MET A 50 7.28 0.48 -1.87
N ARG A 51 7.71 -0.70 -2.35
CA ARG A 51 7.03 -1.98 -2.03
C ARG A 51 7.06 -2.29 -0.54
N LEU A 52 8.18 -2.06 0.13
CA LEU A 52 8.31 -2.26 1.57
C LEU A 52 7.39 -1.32 2.35
N GLU A 53 7.28 -0.06 1.95
CA GLU A 53 6.35 0.90 2.55
C GLU A 53 4.89 0.48 2.37
N ASP A 54 4.53 0.00 1.19
CA ASP A 54 3.17 -0.48 0.92
C ASP A 54 2.86 -1.76 1.71
N GLU A 55 3.79 -2.70 1.82
CA GLU A 55 3.67 -3.88 2.69
C GLU A 55 3.46 -3.47 4.16
N GLN A 56 4.25 -2.51 4.66
CA GLN A 56 4.08 -2.00 6.03
C GLN A 56 2.72 -1.32 6.24
N LYS A 57 2.22 -0.56 5.25
CA LYS A 57 0.88 0.05 5.31
C LYS A 57 -0.20 -1.03 5.36
N GLN A 58 -0.08 -2.09 4.55
CA GLN A 58 -1.03 -3.20 4.57
C GLN A 58 -0.99 -3.97 5.89
N LEU A 59 0.20 -4.23 6.45
CA LEU A 59 0.34 -4.88 7.76
C LEU A 59 -0.30 -4.05 8.88
N LYS A 60 -0.11 -2.72 8.88
CA LYS A 60 -0.77 -1.82 9.84
C LYS A 60 -2.29 -1.83 9.66
N LYS A 61 -2.79 -1.84 8.43
CA LYS A 61 -4.22 -1.95 8.13
C LYS A 61 -4.78 -3.28 8.63
N GLN A 62 -4.11 -4.39 8.37
CA GLN A 62 -4.52 -5.71 8.80
C GLN A 62 -4.57 -5.80 10.32
N LYS A 63 -3.52 -5.36 11.03
CA LYS A 63 -3.53 -5.29 12.51
C LYS A 63 -4.70 -4.47 13.06
N ARG A 64 -5.08 -3.38 12.40
CA ARG A 64 -6.26 -2.58 12.80
C ARG A 64 -7.56 -3.35 12.60
N ILE A 65 -7.70 -4.13 11.53
CA ILE A 65 -8.87 -4.97 11.27
C ILE A 65 -8.90 -6.13 12.27
N ASP A 66 -7.77 -6.77 12.53
CA ASP A 66 -7.65 -7.88 13.46
C ASP A 66 -7.96 -7.47 14.91
N ASN A 67 -7.76 -6.20 15.26
CA ASN A 67 -8.12 -5.65 16.57
C ASN A 67 -9.57 -5.14 16.66
N GLN A 68 -10.36 -5.22 15.57
CA GLN A 68 -11.76 -4.83 15.59
C GLN A 68 -12.67 -6.01 15.97
N ALA A 69 -13.80 -5.68 16.57
CA ALA A 69 -14.89 -6.60 16.79
C ALA A 69 -15.38 -7.16 15.44
N THR A 70 -15.74 -8.44 15.43
CA THR A 70 -16.20 -9.10 14.21
C THR A 70 -17.59 -8.59 13.82
N GLU A 71 -17.94 -8.73 12.55
CA GLU A 71 -19.28 -8.36 12.08
C GLU A 71 -20.38 -9.11 12.83
N GLN A 72 -20.15 -10.40 13.12
CA GLN A 72 -21.05 -11.23 13.92
C GLN A 72 -21.27 -10.67 15.34
N GLN A 73 -20.22 -10.16 15.98
CA GLN A 73 -20.30 -9.51 17.29
C GLN A 73 -21.17 -8.25 17.24
N ILE A 74 -21.01 -7.41 16.22
CA ILE A 74 -21.82 -6.19 16.06
C ILE A 74 -23.29 -6.52 15.74
N THR A 75 -23.53 -7.56 14.95
CA THR A 75 -24.88 -8.06 14.66
C THR A 75 -25.54 -8.62 15.91
N MET A 76 -24.80 -9.35 16.76
CA MET A 76 -25.29 -9.83 18.06
C MET A 76 -25.75 -8.66 18.95
N LEU A 77 -24.91 -7.61 19.08
CA LEU A 77 -25.26 -6.39 19.82
C LEU A 77 -26.52 -5.73 19.23
N SER A 78 -26.59 -5.62 17.90
CA SER A 78 -27.73 -5.00 17.21
C SER A 78 -29.04 -5.74 17.48
N ASN A 79 -29.01 -7.07 17.44
CA ASN A 79 -30.16 -7.91 17.75
C ASN A 79 -30.57 -7.76 19.22
N TRP A 80 -29.61 -7.81 20.14
CA TRP A 80 -29.88 -7.64 21.57
C TRP A 80 -30.52 -6.28 21.90
N LEU A 81 -30.05 -5.20 21.27
CA LEU A 81 -30.63 -3.86 21.41
C LEU A 81 -32.06 -3.77 20.88
N ASN A 82 -32.38 -4.53 19.83
CA ASN A 82 -33.70 -4.51 19.22
C ASN A 82 -34.72 -5.42 19.93
N GLN A 83 -34.27 -6.37 20.77
CA GLN A 83 -35.15 -7.29 21.49
C GLN A 83 -36.05 -6.59 22.51
N HIS A 84 -35.55 -5.59 23.23
CA HIS A 84 -36.33 -4.83 24.22
C HIS A 84 -36.16 -3.32 24.06
N LYS A 85 -37.28 -2.61 24.09
CA LYS A 85 -37.28 -1.14 24.08
C LYS A 85 -36.63 -0.64 25.38
N GLY A 86 -35.66 0.26 25.27
CA GLY A 86 -34.96 0.85 26.41
C GLY A 86 -33.56 0.29 26.69
N ARG A 87 -33.21 -0.88 26.15
CA ARG A 87 -31.86 -1.48 26.32
C ARG A 87 -30.72 -0.58 25.88
N ALA A 88 -30.91 0.16 24.77
CA ALA A 88 -29.92 1.12 24.31
C ALA A 88 -29.65 2.21 25.36
N LYS A 89 -30.69 2.70 26.04
CA LYS A 89 -30.56 3.71 27.09
C LYS A 89 -29.86 3.14 28.31
N ALA A 90 -30.30 1.98 28.80
CA ALA A 90 -29.69 1.31 29.96
C ALA A 90 -28.22 0.96 29.70
N LEU A 91 -27.89 0.45 28.52
CA LEU A 91 -26.51 0.14 28.13
C LEU A 91 -25.62 1.39 28.12
N VAL A 92 -26.15 2.50 27.62
CA VAL A 92 -25.43 3.79 27.56
C VAL A 92 -25.18 4.34 28.96
N GLU A 93 -26.15 4.19 29.88
CA GLU A 93 -26.00 4.56 31.30
C GLU A 93 -24.91 3.73 31.99
N VAL A 94 -24.90 2.40 31.79
CA VAL A 94 -23.86 1.52 32.36
C VAL A 94 -22.48 1.81 31.79
N LEU A 95 -22.38 2.04 30.48
CA LEU A 95 -21.10 2.31 29.81
C LEU A 95 -20.59 3.76 29.96
N GLY A 96 -21.42 4.67 30.49
CA GLY A 96 -21.11 6.09 30.59
C GLY A 96 -20.75 6.73 29.23
N CYS A 97 -21.41 6.31 28.15
CA CYS A 97 -21.10 6.77 26.79
C CYS A 97 -22.25 7.60 26.20
N ALA A 98 -22.09 8.09 24.96
CA ALA A 98 -23.18 8.76 24.26
C ALA A 98 -24.07 7.76 23.53
N HIS A 99 -25.38 8.02 23.42
CA HIS A 99 -26.28 7.15 22.65
C HIS A 99 -25.88 7.04 21.17
N SER A 100 -25.37 8.14 20.59
CA SER A 100 -24.84 8.16 19.23
C SER A 100 -23.69 7.19 19.03
N TYR A 101 -22.88 6.91 20.06
CA TYR A 101 -21.77 5.98 19.99
C TYR A 101 -22.26 4.56 19.71
N ILE A 102 -23.22 4.07 20.49
CA ILE A 102 -23.82 2.74 20.29
C ILE A 102 -24.54 2.67 18.94
N SER A 103 -25.23 3.75 18.55
CA SER A 103 -25.88 3.83 17.23
C SER A 103 -24.89 3.70 16.08
N GLN A 104 -23.73 4.35 16.15
CA GLN A 104 -22.71 4.30 15.11
C GLN A 104 -22.04 2.92 15.01
N ILE A 105 -21.83 2.25 16.15
CA ILE A 105 -21.35 0.86 16.17
C ILE A 105 -22.37 -0.05 15.48
N LYS A 106 -23.66 0.07 15.86
CA LYS A 106 -24.76 -0.69 15.25
C LYS A 106 -24.85 -0.48 13.73
N SER A 107 -24.64 0.75 13.25
CA SER A 107 -24.67 1.06 11.82
C SER A 107 -23.36 0.76 11.08
N PHE A 108 -22.38 0.12 11.73
CA PHE A 108 -21.04 -0.14 11.19
C PHE A 108 -20.28 1.12 10.73
N THR A 109 -20.72 2.31 11.11
CA THR A 109 -20.10 3.59 10.72
C THR A 109 -18.93 3.96 11.62
N ARG A 110 -18.88 3.38 12.83
CA ARG A 110 -17.75 3.50 13.75
C ARG A 110 -17.15 2.12 14.05
N PRO A 111 -15.85 1.91 13.81
CA PRO A 111 -15.20 0.67 14.19
C PRO A 111 -15.16 0.52 15.72
N CYS A 112 -15.42 -0.68 16.20
CA CYS A 112 -15.30 -1.04 17.61
C CYS A 112 -14.11 -1.97 17.79
N SER A 113 -13.21 -1.67 18.73
CA SER A 113 -12.10 -2.58 19.07
C SER A 113 -12.60 -3.80 19.85
N LYS A 114 -11.91 -4.94 19.76
CA LYS A 114 -12.25 -6.16 20.53
C LYS A 114 -12.35 -5.90 22.04
N SER A 115 -11.38 -5.20 22.62
CA SER A 115 -11.38 -4.85 24.05
C SER A 115 -12.63 -4.05 24.44
N ARG A 116 -12.94 -2.98 23.69
CA ARG A 116 -14.15 -2.19 23.92
C ARG A 116 -15.44 -2.99 23.71
N PHE A 117 -15.44 -3.96 22.80
CA PHE A 117 -16.60 -4.84 22.62
C PHE A 117 -16.81 -5.77 23.82
N GLU A 118 -15.75 -6.28 24.44
CA GLU A 118 -15.87 -7.04 25.68
C GLU A 118 -16.46 -6.20 26.83
N GLU A 119 -16.06 -4.92 26.95
CA GLU A 119 -16.70 -4.00 27.90
C GLU A 119 -18.19 -3.82 27.62
N ILE A 120 -18.57 -3.66 26.33
CA ILE A 120 -19.98 -3.60 25.92
C ILE A 120 -20.71 -4.88 26.32
N LYS A 121 -20.11 -6.05 26.09
CA LYS A 121 -20.69 -7.35 26.42
C LYS A 121 -20.89 -7.53 27.93
N GLN A 122 -19.93 -7.09 28.75
CA GLN A 122 -20.09 -7.08 30.21
C GLN A 122 -21.24 -6.16 30.63
N ALA A 123 -21.32 -4.96 30.06
CA ALA A 123 -22.40 -4.03 30.33
C ALA A 123 -23.78 -4.58 29.90
N MET A 124 -23.87 -5.28 28.77
CA MET A 124 -25.09 -5.99 28.34
C MET A 124 -25.56 -6.97 29.42
N HIS A 125 -24.65 -7.76 29.99
CA HIS A 125 -24.98 -8.70 31.05
C HIS A 125 -25.46 -7.99 32.33
N CYS A 126 -24.86 -6.86 32.70
CA CYS A 126 -25.34 -6.04 33.83
C CYS A 126 -26.78 -5.54 33.59
N VAL A 127 -27.10 -5.09 32.38
CA VAL A 127 -28.46 -4.66 32.01
C VAL A 127 -29.42 -5.84 32.09
N GLU A 128 -29.07 -7.00 31.53
CA GLU A 128 -29.91 -8.21 31.60
C GLU A 128 -30.18 -8.68 33.03
N GLN A 129 -29.20 -8.56 33.94
CA GLN A 129 -29.43 -8.85 35.34
C GLN A 129 -30.40 -7.85 35.97
N THR A 130 -30.23 -6.56 35.68
CA THR A 130 -31.14 -5.52 36.18
C THR A 130 -32.57 -5.74 35.67
N GLU A 131 -32.73 -6.18 34.42
CA GLU A 131 -34.03 -6.55 33.84
C GLU A 131 -34.68 -7.79 34.49
N LYS A 132 -33.90 -8.74 35.01
CA LYS A 132 -34.43 -9.97 35.64
C LYS A 132 -34.92 -9.78 37.06
N TYR A 133 -34.42 -8.77 37.77
CA TYR A 133 -34.77 -8.49 39.17
C TYR A 133 -35.73 -7.31 39.33
N HIS A 134 -36.24 -6.77 38.21
CA HIS A 134 -37.31 -5.78 38.12
C HIS A 134 -38.58 -6.38 37.52
#